data_AF-A0A151E5I4-F1
#
_entry.id   AF-A0A151E5I4-F1
#
_cell.length_a   1.000
_cell.length_b   1.000
_cell.length_c   1.000
_cell.angle_alpha   90.00
_cell.angle_beta   90.00
_cell.angle_gamma   90.00
#
_symmetry.space_group_name_H-M   'P 1'
#
loop_
_entity.id
_entity.type
_entity.pdbx_description
1 polymer ?
#
loop_
_entity_poly.entity_id
_entity_poly.type
_entity_poly.pdbx_seq_one_letter_code
_entity_poly.pdbx_strand_id
1 'polypeptide(L)' 'MKTLPFWFPTKRNVIWYFVFILLFILSLDFWNWGQSKPLFFGLPFWVYYLLILTLLTSFAFYGFTKFYWRDEK' A
#
# COMPACT_ATOMS: atom_id res chain seq x y z
N MET A 1 -12.72 18.92 -26.19
CA MET A 1 -11.64 18.58 -25.23
C MET A 1 -12.12 17.36 -24.45
N LYS A 2 -11.35 16.27 -24.39
CA LYS A 2 -11.75 15.09 -23.58
C LYS A 2 -11.60 15.47 -22.10
N THR A 3 -12.71 15.51 -21.38
CA THR A 3 -12.70 15.59 -19.92
C THR A 3 -12.15 14.27 -19.40
N LEU A 4 -11.04 14.33 -18.66
CA LEU A 4 -10.53 13.15 -17.98
C LEU A 4 -11.56 12.70 -16.93
N PRO A 5 -11.67 11.39 -16.67
CA PRO A 5 -12.58 10.88 -15.64
C PRO A 5 -12.17 11.39 -14.25
N PHE A 6 -13.13 11.53 -13.34
CA PHE A 6 -12.92 12.10 -12.00
C PHE A 6 -11.91 11.32 -11.14
N TRP A 7 -11.70 10.04 -11.46
CA TRP A 7 -10.71 9.17 -10.80
C TRP A 7 -9.29 9.30 -11.37
N PHE A 8 -9.08 10.10 -12.42
CA PHE A 8 -7.77 10.14 -13.06
C PHE A 8 -6.75 10.89 -12.18
N PRO A 9 -5.53 10.36 -12.01
CA PRO A 9 -4.56 10.99 -11.12
C PRO A 9 -4.15 12.38 -11.62
N THR A 10 -4.14 13.33 -10.69
CA THR A 10 -3.62 14.69 -10.85
C THR A 10 -2.21 14.78 -10.27
N LYS A 11 -1.47 15.86 -10.57
CA LYS A 11 -0.13 16.09 -9.97
C LYS A 11 -0.14 16.06 -8.44
N ARG A 12 -1.27 16.36 -7.80
CA ARG A 12 -1.44 16.39 -6.35
C ARG A 12 -1.63 14.99 -5.74
N ASN A 13 -2.35 14.10 -6.42
CA ASN A 13 -2.74 12.80 -5.87
C ASN A 13 -1.94 11.62 -6.43
N VAL A 14 -1.15 11.84 -7.49
CA VAL A 14 -0.34 10.80 -8.14
C VAL A 14 0.60 10.09 -7.17
N ILE A 15 1.09 10.79 -6.15
CA ILE A 15 1.94 10.20 -5.11
C ILE A 15 1.19 9.13 -4.30
N TRP A 16 -0.09 9.36 -3.98
CA TRP A 16 -0.92 8.41 -3.25
C TRP A 16 -1.26 7.19 -4.12
N TYR A 17 -1.54 7.40 -5.40
CA TYR A 17 -1.67 6.31 -6.38
C TYR A 17 -0.42 5.44 -6.39
N PHE A 18 0.77 6.05 -6.49
CA PHE A 18 2.03 5.31 -6.49
C PHE A 18 2.23 4.54 -5.18
N VAL A 19 1.97 5.15 -4.03
CA VAL A 19 2.08 4.49 -2.72
C VAL A 19 1.15 3.28 -2.63
N PHE A 20 -0.13 3.41 -2.98
CA PHE A 20 -1.07 2.30 -2.90
C PHE A 20 -0.80 1.20 -3.93
N ILE A 21 -0.39 1.55 -5.15
CA ILE A 21 0.02 0.56 -6.16
C ILE A 21 1.25 -0.22 -5.69
N LEU A 22 2.24 0.48 -5.12
CA LEU A 22 3.44 -0.16 -4.59
C LEU A 22 3.09 -1.13 -3.45
N LEU A 23 2.28 -0.69 -2.49
CA LEU A 23 1.82 -1.54 -1.38
C LEU A 23 1.00 -2.74 -1.89
N PHE A 24 0.17 -2.55 -2.91
CA PHE A 24 -0.59 -3.63 -3.53
C PHE A 24 0.33 -4.66 -4.19
N ILE A 25 1.29 -4.24 -5.01
CA ILE A 25 2.26 -5.16 -5.63
C ILE A 25 3.07 -5.89 -4.56
N LEU A 26 3.48 -5.19 -3.50
CA LEU A 26 4.18 -5.78 -2.37
C LEU A 26 3.33 -6.85 -1.68
N SER A 27 2.02 -6.65 -1.56
CA SER A 27 1.09 -7.58 -0.89
C SER A 27 0.89 -8.90 -1.63
N LEU A 28 1.25 -8.97 -2.91
CA LEU A 28 1.16 -10.21 -3.69
C LEU A 28 2.24 -11.23 -3.29
N ASP A 29 3.33 -10.76 -2.65
CA ASP A 29 4.37 -11.59 -2.05
C ASP A 29 4.98 -12.62 -3.01
N PHE A 30 5.18 -12.24 -4.28
CA PHE A 30 5.63 -13.15 -5.35
C PHE A 30 6.96 -13.89 -5.07
N TRP A 31 7.79 -13.37 -4.17
CA TRP A 31 9.10 -13.93 -3.82
C TRP A 31 9.06 -14.95 -2.68
N ASN A 32 7.94 -15.14 -1.98
CA ASN A 32 7.87 -16.01 -0.80
C ASN A 32 6.82 -17.12 -0.86
N TRP A 33 6.23 -17.35 -2.03
CA TRP A 33 5.25 -18.42 -2.22
C TRP A 33 5.86 -19.80 -1.93
N GLY A 34 5.15 -20.59 -1.12
CA GLY A 34 5.57 -21.94 -0.72
C GLY A 34 6.71 -21.99 0.29
N GLN A 35 7.23 -20.85 0.76
CA GLN A 35 8.29 -20.80 1.76
C GLN A 35 7.72 -20.88 3.18
N SER A 36 8.33 -21.72 4.02
CA SER A 36 8.00 -21.84 5.45
C SER A 36 9.18 -21.52 6.37
N LYS A 37 10.34 -21.25 5.78
CA LYS A 37 11.59 -20.92 6.49
C LYS A 37 12.17 -19.60 5.96
N PRO A 38 12.91 -18.84 6.77
CA PRO A 38 13.20 -19.10 8.18
C PRO A 38 11.96 -18.85 9.07
N LEU A 39 11.94 -19.55 10.21
CA LEU A 39 11.00 -19.27 11.27
C LEU A 39 11.61 -18.21 12.19
N PHE A 40 10.83 -17.19 12.53
CA PHE A 40 11.17 -16.19 13.54
C PHE A 40 10.10 -16.23 14.63
N PHE A 41 10.50 -16.41 15.89
CA PHE A 41 9.59 -16.68 17.02
C PHE A 41 8.48 -17.73 16.72
N GLY A 42 8.82 -18.79 15.99
CA GLY A 42 7.89 -19.89 15.68
C GLY A 42 6.93 -19.64 14.51
N LEU A 43 6.99 -18.49 13.85
CA LEU A 43 6.20 -18.19 12.65
C LEU A 43 7.10 -18.00 11.42
N PRO A 44 6.66 -18.39 10.22
CA PRO A 44 7.38 -18.08 8.99
C PRO A 44 7.62 -16.58 8.84
N PHE A 45 8.79 -16.20 8.34
CA PHE A 45 9.19 -14.81 8.20
C PHE A 45 8.17 -13.97 7.39
N TRP A 46 7.51 -14.55 6.39
CA TRP A 46 6.48 -13.87 5.59
C TRP A 46 5.28 -13.39 6.41
N VAL A 47 4.99 -14.01 7.56
CA VAL A 47 3.89 -13.56 8.44
C VAL A 47 4.19 -12.17 9.01
N TYR A 48 5.43 -11.93 9.44
CA TYR A 48 5.88 -10.62 9.93
C TYR A 48 5.94 -9.59 8.81
N TYR A 49 6.37 -10.02 7.63
CA TYR A 49 6.33 -9.20 6.42
C TYR A 49 4.91 -8.69 6.14
N LEU A 50 3.91 -9.56 6.14
CA LEU A 50 2.50 -9.19 5.95
C LEU A 50 1.98 -8.28 7.06
N LEU A 51 2.37 -8.51 8.31
CA LEU A 51 2.01 -7.65 9.43
C LEU A 51 2.54 -6.22 9.23
N ILE A 52 3.82 -6.07 8.89
CA ILE A 52 4.43 -4.78 8.62
C ILE A 52 3.73 -4.11 7.43
N LEU A 53 3.46 -4.86 6.36
CA LEU A 53 2.80 -4.33 5.18
C LEU A 53 1.37 -3.85 5.47
N THR A 54 0.65 -4.55 6.35
CA THR A 54 -0.69 -4.16 6.81
C THR A 54 -0.65 -2.86 7.63
N LEU A 55 0.34 -2.71 8.52
CA LEU A 55 0.55 -1.47 9.27
C LEU A 55 0.91 -0.31 8.34
N LEU A 56 1.82 -0.52 7.39
CA LEU A 56 2.19 0.47 6.39
C LEU A 56 0.98 0.91 5.55
N THR A 57 0.14 -0.04 5.16
CA THR A 57 -1.11 0.26 4.43
C THR A 57 -2.07 1.08 5.28
N SER A 58 -2.22 0.74 6.56
CA SER A 58 -3.03 1.51 7.50
C SER A 58 -2.50 2.94 7.69
N PHE A 59 -1.19 3.11 7.79
CA PHE A 59 -0.56 4.44 7.86
C PHE A 59 -0.70 5.21 6.55
N ALA A 60 -0.64 4.56 5.39
CA ALA A 60 -0.90 5.19 4.10
C ALA A 60 -2.35 5.71 4.03
N PHE A 61 -3.33 4.93 4.47
CA PHE A 61 -4.73 5.40 4.58
C PHE A 61 -4.89 6.56 5.57
N TYR A 62 -4.24 6.48 6.73
CA TYR A 62 -4.23 7.60 7.70
C TYR A 62 -3.65 8.87 7.08
N GLY A 63 -2.50 8.78 6.41
CA GLY A 63 -1.88 9.91 5.72
C GLY A 63 -2.76 10.46 4.60
N PHE A 64 -3.32 9.57 3.77
CA PHE A 64 -4.21 9.95 2.68
C PHE A 64 -5.42 10.73 3.20
N THR A 65 -6.09 10.23 4.24
CA THR A 65 -7.26 10.90 4.82
C THR A 65 -6.90 12.23 5.50
N LYS A 66 -5.75 12.30 6.18
CA LYS A 66 -5.33 13.50 6.90
C LYS A 66 -4.82 14.63 6.01
N PHE A 67 -4.08 14.29 4.96
CA PHE A 67 -3.34 15.27 4.14
C PHE A 67 -3.95 15.48 2.76
N TYR A 68 -4.52 14.46 2.13
CA TYR A 68 -5.12 14.62 0.81
C TYR A 68 -6.60 14.92 0.89
N TRP A 69 -7.36 14.04 1.57
CA TRP A 69 -8.82 14.18 1.66
C TRP A 69 -9.26 15.42 2.43
N ARG A 70 -8.48 15.86 3.42
CA ARG A 70 -8.79 17.07 4.20
C ARG A 70 -8.67 18.36 3.39
N ASP A 71 -7.78 18.38 2.41
CA ASP A 71 -7.55 19.57 1.59
C ASP A 71 -8.43 19.62 0.32
N GLU A 72 -9.39 18.69 0.18
CA GLU A 72 -10.47 18.75 -0.82
C GLU A 72 -11.73 19.45 -0.27
N LYS A 73 -11.65 20.07 0.92
CA LYS A 73 -12.65 21.03 1.41
C LYS A 73 -12.33 22.44 0.96
#